data_AF-A0A952ECF0-F1
#
_entry.id   AF-A0A952ECF0-F1
#
_cell.length_a   1.000
_cell.length_b   1.000
_cell.length_c   1.000
_cell.angle_alpha   90.00
_cell.angle_beta   90.00
_cell.angle_gamma   90.00
#
_symmetry.space_group_name_H-M   'P 1'
#
loop_
_entity.id
_entity.type
_entity.pdbx_description
1 polymer ?
#
loop_
_entity_poly.entity_id
_entity_poly.type
_entity_poly.pdbx_seq_one_letter_code
_entity_poly.pdbx_strand_id
1 'polypeptide(L)' 'MVNAAVVGGGLAGCEAAWVLAELGVKVTLYEMRPKVKTPAHQTDSLAELVCTNSFKSIDTSNAHGLLKAE' A
#
# COMPACT_ATOMS: atom_id res chain seq x y z
N MET A 1 0.76 -17.54 -18.42
CA MET A 1 0.99 -16.94 -17.09
C MET A 1 0.32 -15.58 -17.08
N VAL A 2 -0.48 -15.29 -16.06
CA VAL A 2 -1.13 -13.98 -15.89
C VAL A 2 -0.10 -13.03 -15.28
N ASN A 3 -0.01 -11.82 -15.83
CA ASN A 3 0.84 -10.76 -15.29
C ASN A 3 -0.04 -9.58 -14.87
N ALA A 4 0.32 -8.92 -13.77
CA ALA A 4 -0.37 -7.73 -13.29
C ALA A 4 0.58 -6.53 -13.23
N ALA A 5 0.07 -5.37 -13.63
CA ALA A 5 0.73 -4.10 -13.41
C ALA A 5 0.00 -3.36 -12.29
N VAL A 6 0.74 -2.98 -11.24
CA VAL A 6 0.23 -2.14 -10.15
C VAL A 6 0.87 -0.77 -10.28
N VAL A 7 0.06 0.28 -10.40
CA VAL A 7 0.53 1.65 -10.60
C VAL A 7 0.30 2.46 -9.33
N GLY A 8 1.40 2.86 -8.69
CA GLY A 8 1.45 3.56 -7.41
C GLY A 8 1.92 2.64 -6.28
N GLY A 9 2.99 3.05 -5.58
CA GLY A 9 3.60 2.33 -4.46
C GLY A 9 3.17 2.85 -3.09
N GLY A 10 1.91 3.28 -2.95
CA GLY A 10 1.30 3.62 -1.66
C GLY A 10 0.74 2.39 -0.94
N LEU A 11 0.08 2.57 0.21
CA LEU A 11 -0.48 1.47 1.04
C LEU A 11 -1.28 0.45 0.20
N ALA A 12 -2.24 0.91 -0.61
CA ALA A 12 -3.08 0.04 -1.42
C ALA A 12 -2.31 -0.69 -2.54
N GLY A 13 -1.34 -0.01 -3.18
CA GLY A 13 -0.57 -0.62 -4.26
C GLY A 13 0.42 -1.66 -3.75
N CYS A 14 1.02 -1.42 -2.59
CA CYS A 14 1.87 -2.41 -1.93
C CYS A 14 1.09 -3.66 -1.54
N GLU A 15 -0.09 -3.50 -0.93
CA GLU A 15 -0.93 -4.63 -0.54
C GLU A 15 -1.41 -5.43 -1.76
N ALA A 16 -1.89 -4.73 -2.82
CA ALA A 16 -2.32 -5.39 -4.04
C ALA A 16 -1.18 -6.16 -4.71
N ALA A 17 0.02 -5.57 -4.79
CA ALA A 17 1.19 -6.22 -5.36
C ALA A 17 1.61 -7.45 -4.53
N TRP A 18 1.57 -7.34 -3.20
CA TRP A 18 1.89 -8.41 -2.27
C TRP A 18 0.92 -9.59 -2.41
N VAL A 19 -0.38 -9.34 -2.29
CA VAL A 19 -1.42 -10.38 -2.39
C VAL A 19 -1.37 -11.08 -3.75
N LEU A 20 -1.20 -10.34 -4.85
CA LEU A 20 -1.07 -10.95 -6.19
C LEU A 20 0.19 -11.82 -6.30
N ALA A 21 1.32 -11.37 -5.74
CA ALA A 21 2.56 -12.14 -5.75
C ALA A 21 2.44 -13.43 -4.92
N GLU A 22 1.82 -13.38 -3.74
CA GLU A 22 1.52 -14.56 -2.91
C GLU A 22 0.63 -15.58 -3.63
N LEU A 23 -0.28 -15.11 -4.50
CA LEU A 23 -1.10 -15.96 -5.36
C LEU A 23 -0.37 -16.47 -6.61
N GLY A 24 0.93 -16.22 -6.74
CA GLY A 24 1.76 -16.69 -7.86
C GLY A 24 1.62 -15.87 -9.15
N VAL A 25 1.01 -14.68 -9.10
CA VAL A 25 0.92 -13.76 -10.24
C VAL A 25 2.24 -13.00 -10.37
N LYS A 26 2.78 -12.90 -11.59
CA LYS A 26 3.94 -12.04 -11.84
C LYS A 26 3.51 -10.58 -11.81
N VAL A 27 4.01 -9.81 -10.84
CA VAL A 27 3.65 -8.40 -10.65
C VAL A 27 4.78 -7.47 -11.07
N THR A 28 4.44 -6.39 -11.76
CA THR A 28 5.30 -5.21 -11.90
C THR A 28 4.66 -4.05 -11.13
N LEU A 29 5.34 -3.56 -10.08
CA LEU A 29 4.93 -2.38 -9.32
C LEU A 29 5.65 -1.13 -9.85
N TYR A 30 4.88 -0.13 -10.28
CA TYR A 30 5.39 1.14 -10.75
C TYR A 30 5.23 2.22 -9.67
N GLU A 31 6.32 2.88 -9.32
CA GLU A 31 6.32 4.04 -8.42
C GLU A 31 7.10 5.18 -9.08
N MET A 32 6.49 6.37 -9.13
CA MET A 32 7.09 7.54 -9.77
C MET A 32 8.11 8.23 -8.86
N ARG A 33 7.96 8.07 -7.54
CA ARG A 33 8.92 8.53 -6.53
C ARG A 33 10.20 7.69 -6.60
N PRO A 34 11.37 8.29 -6.30
CA PRO A 34 11.57 9.68 -5.88
C PRO A 34 11.66 10.70 -7.01
N LYS A 35 11.66 10.28 -8.28
CA LYS A 35 11.88 11.18 -9.43
C LYS A 35 10.77 12.23 -9.56
N VAL A 36 9.53 11.81 -9.36
CA VAL A 36 8.36 12.69 -9.32
C VAL A 36 7.69 12.51 -7.96
N LYS A 37 7.86 13.49 -7.07
CA LYS A 37 7.20 13.48 -5.74
C LYS A 37 5.85 14.18 -5.82
N THR A 38 4.91 13.73 -4.99
CA THR A 38 3.73 14.54 -4.67
C THR A 38 4.09 15.58 -3.60
N PRO A 39 3.29 16.65 -3.40
CA PRO A 39 3.54 17.63 -2.34
C PRO A 39 3.63 17.07 -0.92
N ALA A 40 3.00 15.92 -0.64
CA ALA A 40 2.92 15.34 0.71
C ALA A 40 4.01 14.30 1.01
N HIS A 41 4.62 13.69 -0.02
CA HIS A 41 5.58 12.60 0.15
C HIS A 41 7.00 13.14 0.29
N GLN A 42 7.72 12.65 1.29
CA GLN A 42 9.05 13.11 1.65
C GLN A 42 10.13 12.09 1.28
N THR A 43 9.77 10.81 1.16
CA THR A 43 10.70 9.71 0.94
C THR A 43 10.56 9.07 -0.45
N ASP A 44 11.46 8.14 -0.76
CA ASP A 44 11.35 7.17 -1.85
C ASP A 44 10.71 5.84 -1.41
N SER A 45 10.32 5.74 -0.15
CA SER A 45 9.81 4.50 0.43
C SER A 45 8.40 4.19 -0.07
N LEU A 46 8.18 2.91 -0.32
CA LEU A 46 6.87 2.35 -0.55
C LEU A 46 6.02 2.47 0.73
N ALA A 47 4.70 2.57 0.56
CA ALA A 47 3.73 2.65 1.67
C ALA A 47 3.99 3.78 2.71
N GLU A 48 4.62 4.89 2.30
CA GLU A 48 4.88 6.05 3.16
C GLU A 48 3.58 6.62 3.77
N LEU A 49 3.61 6.87 5.09
CA LEU A 49 2.57 7.61 5.80
C LEU A 49 2.89 9.10 5.75
N VAL A 50 2.11 9.86 5.00
CA VAL A 50 2.38 11.29 4.72
C VAL A 50 1.79 12.27 5.75
N CYS A 51 1.06 11.78 6.74
CA CYS A 51 0.40 12.62 7.74
C CYS A 51 0.55 11.99 9.13
N THR A 52 -0.50 11.37 9.67
CA THR A 52 -0.46 10.66 10.95
C THR A 52 0.15 9.27 10.78
N ASN A 53 0.82 8.78 11.83
CA ASN A 53 1.27 7.40 11.97
C ASN A 53 0.20 6.48 12.60
N SER A 54 -1.01 6.99 12.87
CA SER A 54 -2.08 6.21 13.49
C SER A 54 -2.93 5.49 12.44
N PHE A 55 -2.98 4.16 12.53
CA PHE A 55 -3.98 3.34 11.83
C PHE A 55 -5.30 3.21 12.59
N LYS A 56 -5.52 4.06 13.60
CA LYS A 56 -6.65 3.99 14.56
C LYS A 56 -6.63 2.73 15.43
N SER A 57 -7.60 2.65 16.34
CA SER A 57 -7.75 1.54 17.30
C SER A 57 -7.81 0.17 16.61
N ILE A 58 -7.37 -0.86 17.35
CA ILE A 58 -7.53 -2.28 17.01
C ILE A 58 -8.74 -2.91 17.69
N ASP A 59 -9.41 -2.19 18.60
CA ASP A 59 -10.62 -2.66 19.27
C ASP A 59 -11.73 -2.91 18.26
N THR A 60 -12.20 -4.16 18.19
CA THR A 60 -13.20 -4.65 17.23
C THR A 60 -14.59 -4.04 17.41
N SER A 61 -14.85 -3.35 18.52
CA SER A 61 -16.04 -2.50 18.67
C SER A 61 -16.03 -1.28 17.75
N ASN A 62 -14.88 -0.89 17.20
CA ASN A 62 -14.74 0.20 16.24
C ASN A 62 -14.60 -0.33 14.81
N ALA A 63 -15.15 0.39 13.82
CA ALA A 63 -15.10 0.00 12.40
C ALA A 63 -13.67 -0.27 11.89
N HIS A 64 -12.71 0.60 12.24
CA HIS A 64 -11.31 0.41 11.86
C HIS A 64 -10.64 -0.78 12.56
N GLY A 65 -11.10 -1.16 13.76
CA GLY A 65 -10.59 -2.32 14.48
C GLY A 65 -11.12 -3.61 13.89
N LEU A 66 -12.42 -3.64 13.55
CA LEU A 66 -13.03 -4.75 12.82
C LEU A 66 -12.32 -5.00 11.48
N LEU A 67 -12.09 -3.95 10.68
CA LEU A 67 -11.39 -4.06 9.40
C LEU A 67 -9.97 -4.64 9.50
N LYS A 68 -9.28 -4.50 10.64
CA LYS A 68 -7.94 -5.07 10.83
C LYS A 68 -7.97 -6.56 11.19
N ALA A 69 -9.12 -7.07 11.63
CA ALA A 69 -9.30 -8.46 11.99
C ALA A 69 -9.84 -9.32 10.83
N GLU A 70 -10.21 -8.68 9.72
CA GLU A 70 -10.55 -9.33 8.44
C GLU A 70 -9.29 -9.87 7.76
#